data_AF-A0A1V2LTP3-F1
#
_entry.id   AF-A0A1V2LTP3-F1
#
_cell.length_a   1.000
_cell.length_b   1.000
_cell.length_c   1.000
_cell.angle_alpha   90.00
_cell.angle_beta   90.00
_cell.angle_gamma   90.00
#
_symmetry.space_group_name_H-M   'P 1'
#
loop_
_entity.id
_entity.type
_entity.pdbx_description
1 polymer ?
#
loop_
_entity_poly.entity_id
_entity_poly.type
_entity_poly.pdbx_seq_one_letter_code
_entity_poly.pdbx_strand_id
1 'polypeptide(L)'
;MNNTPLTADEISLYDRQIRLWGMEAQANLRNSKILVINMTGVGVEIVKNLTLGGVGSITICDNSELKEQDLNSNFFVTKEEVGKNKAEASLEKIQAMNPRVVVSVDTRNWEDIEKSEISKYHIIVATGLNSAQNSRLNNISRELAIPLISCCTHGLYGLIFNDLIKCTNWIKLERSESRKVGPLNPVSKILDIQDIVENDIEMQKILVENKYRKWDELSGSFLNEKYPSERKKKKKINNVLISLLGLLELPEVYLNLDIERISIDGNTLKDKITQVSNRLKLPECIQMGEEELDIFRRHAYCEYQPTNSIIGGVVSQDIINALVHKELPINNISILDGFNNEMPIYTL
;
A
#
# COMPACT_ATOMS: atom_id res chain seq x y z
N MET A 1 10.88 12.59 -19.42
CA MET A 1 11.44 11.24 -19.59
C MET A 1 11.46 10.93 -21.08
N ASN A 2 12.58 10.49 -21.65
CA ASN A 2 12.62 10.03 -23.04
C ASN A 2 12.01 8.62 -23.09
N ASN A 3 10.70 8.52 -23.36
CA ASN A 3 10.04 7.23 -23.51
C ASN A 3 10.51 6.56 -24.80
N THR A 4 11.42 5.59 -24.69
CA THR A 4 11.73 4.68 -25.80
C THR A 4 10.46 3.88 -26.13
N PRO A 5 10.06 3.78 -27.41
CA PRO A 5 8.90 2.98 -27.80
C PRO A 5 9.02 1.53 -27.30
N LEU A 6 7.89 0.89 -27.01
CA LEU A 6 7.86 -0.54 -26.71
C LEU A 6 8.24 -1.35 -27.96
N THR A 7 9.01 -2.41 -27.78
CA THR A 7 9.34 -3.37 -28.83
C THR A 7 8.11 -4.21 -29.22
N ALA A 8 8.13 -4.83 -30.40
CA ALA A 8 7.01 -5.68 -30.85
C ALA A 8 6.75 -6.86 -29.89
N ASP A 9 7.81 -7.46 -29.35
CA ASP A 9 7.70 -8.54 -28.38
C ASP A 9 7.10 -8.07 -27.05
N GLU A 10 7.45 -6.87 -26.58
CA GLU A 10 6.83 -6.26 -25.39
C GLU A 10 5.36 -5.96 -25.63
N ILE A 11 5.00 -5.46 -26.81
CA ILE A 11 3.60 -5.20 -27.18
C ILE A 11 2.81 -6.51 -27.15
N SER A 12 3.35 -7.59 -27.71
CA SER A 12 2.69 -8.90 -27.70
C SER A 12 2.55 -9.46 -26.28
N LEU A 13 3.57 -9.32 -25.43
CA LEU A 13 3.54 -9.83 -24.05
C LEU A 13 2.52 -9.06 -23.21
N TYR A 14 2.49 -7.74 -23.33
CA TYR A 14 1.64 -6.86 -22.53
C TYR A 14 0.33 -6.48 -23.23
N ASP A 15 -0.06 -7.15 -24.32
CA ASP A 15 -1.23 -6.79 -25.13
C ASP A 15 -2.50 -6.60 -24.27
N ARG A 16 -2.78 -7.55 -23.36
CA ARG A 16 -3.93 -7.47 -22.44
C ARG A 16 -3.86 -6.26 -21.51
N GLN A 17 -2.67 -5.93 -21.01
CA GLN A 17 -2.45 -4.78 -20.12
C GLN A 17 -2.57 -3.46 -20.89
N ILE A 18 -1.98 -3.41 -22.08
CA ILE A 18 -2.05 -2.27 -23.00
C ILE A 18 -3.51 -1.99 -23.40
N ARG A 19 -4.37 -3.00 -23.53
CA ARG A 19 -5.80 -2.79 -23.77
C ARG A 19 -6.50 -2.07 -22.62
N LEU A 20 -6.05 -2.26 -21.38
CA LEU A 20 -6.62 -1.60 -20.20
C LEU A 20 -6.12 -0.16 -20.07
N TRP A 21 -4.81 0.05 -20.09
CA TRP A 21 -4.22 1.35 -19.78
C TRP A 21 -3.49 2.04 -20.93
N GLY A 22 -3.38 1.43 -22.10
CA GLY A 22 -2.78 2.03 -23.28
C GLY A 22 -1.25 1.94 -23.31
N MET A 23 -0.69 2.25 -24.48
CA MET A 23 0.74 2.14 -24.76
C MET A 23 1.59 3.07 -23.90
N GLU A 24 1.16 4.32 -23.73
CA GLU A 24 1.89 5.33 -22.94
C GLU A 24 2.01 4.93 -21.47
N ALA A 25 0.92 4.42 -20.89
CA ALA A 25 0.91 3.90 -19.52
C ALA A 25 1.91 2.75 -19.34
N GLN A 26 1.92 1.78 -20.27
CA GLN A 26 2.87 0.68 -20.21
C GLN A 26 4.33 1.16 -20.38
N ALA A 27 4.58 2.17 -21.23
CA ALA A 27 5.91 2.77 -21.37
C ALA A 27 6.36 3.48 -20.09
N ASN A 28 5.46 4.19 -19.40
CA ASN A 28 5.76 4.82 -18.11
C ASN A 28 6.09 3.76 -17.05
N LEU A 29 5.32 2.68 -16.98
CA LEU A 29 5.58 1.55 -16.08
C LEU A 29 6.97 0.93 -16.35
N ARG A 30 7.32 0.68 -17.62
CA ARG A 30 8.63 0.15 -18.04
C ARG A 30 9.81 1.08 -17.70
N ASN A 31 9.58 2.38 -17.52
CA ASN A 31 10.63 3.34 -17.15
C ASN A 31 10.67 3.65 -15.65
N SER A 32 9.76 3.05 -14.88
CA SER A 32 9.64 3.27 -13.43
C SER A 32 10.60 2.38 -12.64
N LYS A 33 11.03 2.89 -11.48
CA LYS A 33 11.97 2.24 -10.57
C LYS A 33 11.35 2.21 -9.19
N ILE A 34 11.18 1.03 -8.61
CA ILE A 34 10.48 0.84 -7.33
C ILE A 34 11.47 0.33 -6.29
N LEU A 35 11.48 0.96 -5.12
CA LEU A 35 12.15 0.42 -3.95
C LEU A 35 11.11 -0.30 -3.09
N VAL A 36 11.34 -1.58 -2.80
CA VAL A 36 10.51 -2.37 -1.88
C VAL A 36 11.29 -2.59 -0.59
N ILE A 37 10.77 -2.10 0.53
CA ILE A 37 11.35 -2.27 1.87
C ILE A 37 10.63 -3.42 2.57
N ASN A 38 11.42 -4.39 3.00
CA ASN A 38 11.03 -5.68 3.57
C ASN A 38 10.23 -6.55 2.60
N MET A 39 10.54 -7.84 2.58
CA MET A 39 9.88 -8.86 1.78
C MET A 39 9.04 -9.79 2.67
N THR A 40 8.08 -9.19 3.39
CA THR A 40 6.99 -9.90 4.06
C THR A 40 6.12 -10.65 3.04
N GLY A 41 5.19 -11.50 3.47
CA GLY A 41 4.28 -12.21 2.56
C GLY A 41 3.47 -11.29 1.64
N VAL A 42 3.07 -10.10 2.12
CA VAL A 42 2.46 -9.07 1.26
C VAL A 42 3.48 -8.45 0.30
N GLY A 43 4.73 -8.26 0.72
CA GLY A 43 5.83 -7.82 -0.14
C GLY A 43 6.11 -8.78 -1.29
N VAL A 44 6.07 -10.10 -1.03
CA VAL A 44 6.19 -11.15 -2.04
C VAL A 44 5.11 -11.01 -3.12
N GLU A 45 3.86 -10.81 -2.71
CA GLU A 45 2.73 -10.60 -3.62
C GLU A 45 2.87 -9.32 -4.45
N ILE A 46 3.34 -8.23 -3.84
CA ILE A 46 3.61 -6.96 -4.53
C ILE A 46 4.71 -7.14 -5.58
N VAL A 47 5.85 -7.73 -5.20
CA VAL A 47 6.98 -7.97 -6.11
C VAL A 47 6.55 -8.84 -7.28
N LYS A 48 5.80 -9.91 -7.03
CA LYS A 48 5.23 -10.77 -8.09
C LYS A 48 4.40 -9.93 -9.08
N ASN A 49 3.43 -9.16 -8.58
CA ASN A 49 2.52 -8.39 -9.41
C ASN A 49 3.24 -7.29 -10.21
N LEU A 50 4.19 -6.57 -9.61
CA LEU A 50 4.96 -5.54 -10.30
C LEU A 50 5.90 -6.14 -11.36
N THR A 51 6.51 -7.29 -11.07
CA THR A 51 7.37 -8.02 -12.01
C THR A 51 6.57 -8.48 -13.23
N LEU A 52 5.41 -9.11 -13.01
CA LEU A 52 4.51 -9.51 -14.09
C LEU A 52 3.92 -8.31 -14.85
N GLY A 53 3.65 -7.21 -14.15
CA GLY A 53 3.18 -5.95 -14.73
C GLY A 53 4.17 -5.30 -15.69
N GLY A 54 5.46 -5.65 -15.59
CA GLY A 54 6.50 -5.12 -16.47
C GLY A 54 7.02 -3.76 -16.05
N VAL A 55 7.18 -3.53 -14.75
CA VAL A 55 7.87 -2.34 -14.23
C VAL A 55 9.35 -2.32 -14.65
N GLY A 56 9.95 -1.15 -14.81
CA GLY A 56 11.34 -1.05 -15.26
C GLY A 56 12.36 -1.74 -14.35
N SER A 57 12.32 -1.42 -13.06
CA SER A 57 13.16 -2.11 -12.08
C SER A 57 12.54 -2.16 -10.69
N ILE A 58 12.87 -3.22 -9.96
CA ILE A 58 12.54 -3.42 -8.56
C ILE A 58 13.84 -3.63 -7.79
N THR A 59 14.08 -2.84 -6.75
CA THR A 59 15.11 -3.13 -5.76
C THR A 59 14.42 -3.56 -4.48
N ILE A 60 14.77 -4.73 -3.97
CA ILE A 60 14.24 -5.28 -2.73
C ILE A 60 15.29 -5.05 -1.63
N CYS A 61 14.96 -4.21 -0.66
CA CYS A 61 15.77 -3.96 0.52
C CYS A 61 15.24 -4.80 1.68
N ASP A 62 15.96 -5.84 2.07
CA ASP A 62 15.57 -6.71 3.17
C ASP A 62 16.82 -7.35 3.79
N ASN A 63 17.05 -7.10 5.08
CA ASN A 63 18.17 -7.67 5.84
C ASN A 63 17.78 -8.92 6.64
N SER A 64 16.54 -9.40 6.53
CA SER A 64 16.06 -10.55 7.29
C SER A 64 16.57 -11.88 6.74
N GLU A 65 16.81 -12.80 7.67
CA GLU A 65 17.07 -14.21 7.37
C GLU A 65 15.75 -14.91 7.02
N LEU A 66 15.80 -15.81 6.03
CA LEU A 66 14.69 -16.66 5.66
C LEU A 66 14.45 -17.73 6.73
N LYS A 67 13.24 -17.78 7.27
CA LYS A 67 12.81 -18.73 8.30
C LYS A 67 11.86 -19.78 7.74
N GLU A 68 11.67 -20.88 8.47
CA GLU A 68 10.69 -21.91 8.08
C GLU A 68 9.26 -21.35 7.95
N GLN A 69 8.87 -20.39 8.80
CA GLN A 69 7.52 -19.80 8.74
C GLN A 69 7.27 -19.00 7.44
N ASP A 70 8.32 -18.45 6.83
CA ASP A 70 8.23 -17.69 5.59
C ASP A 70 7.87 -18.59 4.40
N LEU A 71 8.10 -19.91 4.48
CA LEU A 71 7.73 -20.86 3.43
C LEU A 71 6.20 -20.89 3.18
N ASN A 72 5.40 -20.43 4.14
CA ASN A 72 3.94 -20.38 4.03
C ASN A 72 3.44 -19.19 3.19
N SER A 73 4.25 -18.15 3.04
CA SER A 73 3.85 -16.91 2.36
C SER A 73 4.80 -16.48 1.24
N ASN A 74 6.04 -16.97 1.24
CA ASN A 74 7.02 -16.74 0.20
C ASN A 74 7.13 -17.96 -0.74
N PHE A 75 6.39 -17.90 -1.84
CA PHE A 75 6.41 -18.94 -2.89
C PHE A 75 7.63 -18.86 -3.82
N PHE A 76 8.57 -17.93 -3.59
CA PHE A 76 9.84 -17.84 -4.33
C PHE A 76 10.98 -18.62 -3.71
N VAL A 77 10.78 -19.26 -2.56
CA VAL A 77 11.84 -19.96 -1.83
C VAL A 77 11.48 -21.41 -1.56
N THR A 78 12.47 -22.19 -1.14
CA THR A 78 12.34 -23.61 -0.79
C THR A 78 12.94 -23.87 0.59
N LYS A 79 12.65 -25.04 1.16
CA LYS A 79 13.13 -25.40 2.51
C LYS A 79 14.66 -25.44 2.58
N GLU A 80 15.31 -25.79 1.48
CA GLU A 80 16.77 -25.87 1.36
C GLU A 80 17.45 -24.49 1.42
N GLU A 81 16.69 -23.41 1.30
CA GLU A 81 17.19 -22.03 1.30
C GLU A 81 17.04 -21.35 2.68
N VAL A 82 16.37 -21.99 3.64
CA VAL A 82 16.21 -21.49 5.01
C VAL A 82 17.59 -21.20 5.63
N GLY A 83 17.72 -20.05 6.28
CA GLY A 83 18.98 -19.53 6.82
C GLY A 83 19.75 -18.59 5.87
N LYS A 84 19.36 -18.49 4.58
CA LYS A 84 19.89 -17.45 3.66
C LYS A 84 19.16 -16.12 3.89
N ASN A 85 19.68 -15.03 3.32
CA ASN A 85 18.90 -13.79 3.23
C ASN A 85 17.62 -14.01 2.40
N LYS A 86 16.49 -13.50 2.91
CA LYS A 86 15.15 -13.72 2.34
C LYS A 86 15.01 -13.19 0.91
N ALA A 87 15.49 -11.98 0.66
CA ALA A 87 15.42 -11.35 -0.66
C ALA A 87 16.39 -12.01 -1.65
N GLU A 88 17.62 -12.32 -1.24
CA GLU A 88 18.59 -13.03 -2.09
C GLU A 88 18.09 -14.40 -2.53
N ALA A 89 17.51 -15.19 -1.61
CA ALA A 89 16.95 -16.51 -1.90
C ALA A 89 15.79 -16.45 -2.93
N SER A 90 15.09 -15.32 -3.02
CA SER A 90 13.94 -15.18 -3.92
C SER A 90 14.33 -14.64 -5.30
N LEU A 91 15.52 -14.04 -5.43
CA LEU A 91 15.93 -13.24 -6.59
C LEU A 91 15.83 -14.01 -7.92
N GLU A 92 16.34 -15.23 -7.97
CA GLU A 92 16.35 -16.03 -9.20
C GLU A 92 14.92 -16.31 -9.69
N LYS A 93 14.02 -16.73 -8.78
CA LYS A 93 12.64 -17.06 -9.15
C LYS A 93 11.84 -15.82 -9.54
N ILE A 94 12.06 -14.68 -8.88
CA ILE A 94 11.45 -13.40 -9.26
C ILE A 94 11.91 -12.99 -10.66
N GLN A 95 13.23 -12.98 -10.90
CA GLN A 95 13.80 -12.58 -12.19
C GLN A 95 13.33 -13.47 -13.35
N ALA A 96 13.15 -14.78 -13.10
CA ALA A 96 12.64 -15.73 -14.08
C ALA A 96 11.19 -15.46 -14.50
N MET A 97 10.38 -14.81 -13.66
CA MET A 97 8.99 -14.46 -14.01
C MET A 97 8.91 -13.49 -15.18
N ASN A 98 9.84 -12.53 -15.24
CA ASN A 98 9.91 -11.55 -16.31
C ASN A 98 11.35 -11.05 -16.52
N PRO A 99 12.10 -11.60 -17.50
CA PRO A 99 13.47 -11.20 -17.80
C PRO A 99 13.64 -9.73 -18.23
N ARG A 100 12.54 -9.02 -18.50
CA ARG A 100 12.56 -7.60 -18.91
C ARG A 100 12.53 -6.64 -17.72
N VAL A 101 12.14 -7.11 -16.54
CA VAL A 101 12.19 -6.32 -15.30
C VAL A 101 13.55 -6.53 -14.66
N VAL A 102 14.25 -5.46 -14.34
CA VAL A 102 15.52 -5.56 -13.62
C VAL A 102 15.22 -5.71 -12.13
N VAL A 103 15.58 -6.85 -11.55
CA VAL A 103 15.40 -7.11 -10.12
C VAL A 103 16.76 -7.14 -9.44
N SER A 104 16.89 -6.42 -8.32
CA SER A 104 18.11 -6.39 -7.51
C SER A 104 17.78 -6.43 -6.02
N VAL A 105 18.75 -6.85 -5.20
CA VAL A 105 18.61 -6.99 -3.76
C VAL A 105 19.63 -6.10 -3.05
N ASP A 106 19.20 -5.46 -1.97
CA ASP A 106 20.03 -4.78 -0.98
C ASP A 106 19.79 -5.44 0.38
N THR A 107 20.83 -6.02 0.97
CA THR A 107 20.73 -6.78 2.22
C THR A 107 21.01 -5.93 3.46
N ARG A 108 21.23 -4.62 3.29
CA ARG A 108 21.37 -3.67 4.39
C ARG A 108 20.01 -3.43 5.06
N ASN A 109 20.04 -2.95 6.30
CA ASN A 109 18.84 -2.37 6.88
C ASN A 109 18.49 -1.11 6.09
N TRP A 110 17.22 -0.93 5.72
CA TRP A 110 16.76 0.25 4.98
C TRP A 110 17.07 1.56 5.71
N GLU A 111 17.19 1.51 7.05
CA GLU A 111 17.55 2.64 7.89
C GLU A 111 18.99 3.14 7.68
N ASP A 112 19.86 2.26 7.14
CA ASP A 112 21.27 2.54 6.85
C ASP A 112 21.49 2.99 5.40
N ILE A 113 20.46 2.94 4.56
CA ILE A 113 20.55 3.38 3.16
C ILE A 113 20.53 4.91 3.11
N GLU A 114 21.51 5.48 2.41
CA GLU A 114 21.57 6.93 2.27
C GLU A 114 20.40 7.49 1.44
N LYS A 115 19.93 8.68 1.80
CA LYS A 115 18.90 9.42 1.04
C LYS A 115 19.29 9.62 -0.43
N SER A 116 20.59 9.79 -0.70
CA SER A 116 21.17 9.90 -2.04
C SER A 116 20.87 8.64 -2.88
N GLU A 117 20.99 7.46 -2.28
CA GLU A 117 20.69 6.18 -2.92
C GLU A 117 19.19 5.96 -3.13
N ILE A 118 18.35 6.48 -2.24
CA ILE A 118 16.87 6.40 -2.34
C ILE A 118 16.33 7.37 -3.41
N SER A 119 16.99 8.52 -3.62
CA SER A 119 16.53 9.57 -4.53
C SER A 119 16.30 9.14 -6.00
N LYS A 120 16.86 7.99 -6.40
CA LYS A 120 16.77 7.44 -7.76
C LYS A 120 15.47 6.69 -8.05
N TYR A 121 14.66 6.39 -7.03
CA TYR A 121 13.41 5.64 -7.17
C TYR A 121 12.22 6.56 -7.44
N HIS A 122 11.23 6.04 -8.15
CA HIS A 122 10.01 6.76 -8.47
C HIS A 122 8.93 6.56 -7.39
N ILE A 123 8.89 5.40 -6.73
CA ILE A 123 7.98 5.07 -5.63
C ILE A 123 8.74 4.19 -4.63
N ILE A 124 8.50 4.43 -3.35
CA ILE A 124 8.89 3.55 -2.25
C ILE A 124 7.66 2.77 -1.80
N VAL A 125 7.81 1.45 -1.67
CA VAL A 125 6.79 0.56 -1.12
C VAL A 125 7.38 -0.08 0.12
N ALA A 126 6.73 0.05 1.27
CA ALA A 126 7.22 -0.53 2.52
C ALA A 126 6.22 -1.53 3.07
N THR A 127 6.73 -2.65 3.57
CA THR A 127 5.89 -3.68 4.15
C THR A 127 6.28 -3.97 5.58
N GLY A 128 5.28 -4.18 6.43
CA GLY A 128 5.50 -4.56 7.82
C GLY A 128 6.36 -3.53 8.57
N LEU A 129 6.02 -2.25 8.52
CA LEU A 129 6.66 -1.24 9.36
C LEU A 129 5.77 -0.89 10.55
N ASN A 130 6.36 -0.66 11.71
CA ASN A 130 5.64 -0.07 12.84
C ASN A 130 5.39 1.45 12.64
N SER A 131 4.69 2.10 13.56
CA SER A 131 4.31 3.51 13.45
C SER A 131 5.53 4.45 13.40
N ALA A 132 6.57 4.19 14.20
CA ALA A 132 7.79 5.00 14.22
C ALA A 132 8.60 4.88 12.93
N GLN A 133 8.68 3.67 12.37
CA GLN A 133 9.34 3.40 11.09
C GLN A 133 8.57 4.03 9.92
N ASN A 134 7.23 3.92 9.92
CA ASN A 134 6.38 4.60 8.94
C ASN A 134 6.58 6.12 8.98
N SER A 135 6.59 6.72 10.17
CA SER A 135 6.89 8.14 10.37
C SER A 135 8.25 8.52 9.77
N ARG A 136 9.31 7.79 10.16
CA ARG A 136 10.68 8.06 9.70
C ARG A 136 10.80 7.94 8.19
N LEU A 137 10.33 6.84 7.60
CA LEU A 137 10.43 6.60 6.17
C LEU A 137 9.57 7.59 5.38
N ASN A 138 8.37 7.94 5.86
CA ASN A 138 7.52 8.91 5.20
C ASN A 138 8.13 10.32 5.20
N ASN A 139 8.80 10.72 6.27
CA ASN A 139 9.55 11.97 6.31
C ASN A 139 10.70 11.98 5.29
N ILE A 140 11.47 10.89 5.18
CA ILE A 140 12.51 10.73 4.14
C ILE A 140 11.91 10.82 2.73
N SER A 141 10.82 10.07 2.47
CA SER A 141 10.11 10.08 1.20
C SER A 141 9.66 11.48 0.80
N ARG A 142 9.09 12.25 1.74
CA ARG A 142 8.65 13.64 1.53
C ARG A 142 9.80 14.60 1.25
N GLU A 143 10.91 14.47 1.97
CA GLU A 143 12.11 15.28 1.72
C GLU A 143 12.68 15.04 0.31
N LEU A 144 12.62 13.79 -0.17
CA LEU A 144 13.07 13.40 -1.50
C LEU A 144 12.02 13.62 -2.60
N ALA A 145 10.81 14.06 -2.23
CA ALA A 145 9.65 14.17 -3.12
C ALA A 145 9.29 12.84 -3.85
N ILE A 146 9.47 11.71 -3.16
CA ILE A 146 9.14 10.38 -3.68
C ILE A 146 7.87 9.86 -2.98
N PRO A 147 6.82 9.45 -3.71
CA PRO A 147 5.66 8.75 -3.15
C PRO A 147 6.02 7.55 -2.26
N LEU A 148 5.32 7.42 -1.13
CA LEU A 148 5.39 6.25 -0.26
C LEU A 148 4.04 5.52 -0.27
N ILE A 149 4.07 4.20 -0.42
CA ILE A 149 2.96 3.32 -0.07
C ILE A 149 3.46 2.36 0.99
N SER A 150 2.78 2.27 2.13
CA SER A 150 3.10 1.35 3.21
C SER A 150 1.93 0.40 3.45
N CYS A 151 2.20 -0.87 3.71
CA CYS A 151 1.15 -1.83 4.02
C CYS A 151 1.60 -2.93 4.99
N CYS A 152 0.63 -3.56 5.64
CA CYS A 152 0.87 -4.74 6.46
C CYS A 152 -0.36 -5.65 6.48
N THR A 153 -0.13 -6.88 6.94
CA THR A 153 -1.15 -7.91 7.12
C THR A 153 -1.01 -8.54 8.49
N HIS A 154 -2.15 -8.84 9.12
CA HIS A 154 -2.25 -9.43 10.44
C HIS A 154 -3.42 -10.42 10.44
N GLY A 155 -3.14 -11.66 10.09
CA GLY A 155 -4.09 -12.74 9.97
C GLY A 155 -5.14 -12.43 8.90
N LEU A 156 -6.38 -12.17 9.32
CA LEU A 156 -7.48 -11.81 8.41
C LEU A 156 -7.62 -10.29 8.20
N TYR A 157 -6.70 -9.49 8.75
CA TYR A 157 -6.72 -8.04 8.65
C TYR A 157 -5.56 -7.51 7.82
N GLY A 158 -5.74 -6.34 7.22
CA GLY A 158 -4.66 -5.64 6.50
C GLY A 158 -4.83 -4.12 6.56
N LEU A 159 -3.73 -3.40 6.43
CA LEU A 159 -3.70 -1.94 6.36
C LEU A 159 -2.90 -1.52 5.12
N ILE A 160 -3.41 -0.51 4.42
CA ILE A 160 -2.71 0.21 3.36
C ILE A 160 -2.70 1.69 3.75
N PHE A 161 -1.53 2.30 3.67
CA PHE A 161 -1.30 3.74 3.80
C PHE A 161 -0.62 4.27 2.54
N ASN A 162 -1.23 5.25 1.91
CA ASN A 162 -0.67 5.94 0.78
C ASN A 162 -0.28 7.37 1.18
N ASP A 163 0.95 7.75 0.89
CA ASP A 163 1.34 9.14 0.81
C ASP A 163 2.02 9.41 -0.54
N LEU A 164 1.20 9.71 -1.54
CA LEU A 164 1.68 10.05 -2.87
C LEU A 164 2.08 11.52 -3.00
N ILE A 165 2.15 12.27 -1.89
CA ILE A 165 2.40 13.72 -1.80
C ILE A 165 1.28 14.52 -2.45
N LYS A 166 1.21 14.43 -3.78
CA LYS A 166 0.20 14.98 -4.65
C LYS A 166 0.12 14.10 -5.89
N CYS A 167 -1.05 13.53 -6.15
CA CYS A 167 -1.27 12.69 -7.33
C CYS A 167 -2.34 13.32 -8.22
N THR A 168 -2.16 13.26 -9.53
CA THR A 168 -3.13 13.76 -10.49
C THR A 168 -3.44 12.67 -11.49
N ASN A 169 -4.72 12.33 -11.61
CA ASN A 169 -5.18 11.20 -12.42
C ASN A 169 -6.40 11.60 -13.22
N TRP A 170 -6.48 11.01 -14.41
CA TRP A 170 -7.69 11.08 -15.22
C TRP A 170 -8.64 9.95 -14.82
N ILE A 171 -9.89 10.32 -14.54
CA ILE A 171 -10.98 9.36 -14.36
C ILE A 171 -12.10 9.61 -15.37
N LYS A 172 -12.65 8.52 -15.90
CA LYS A 172 -13.83 8.55 -16.77
C LYS A 172 -15.06 8.33 -15.90
N LEU A 173 -16.07 9.16 -16.10
CA LEU A 173 -17.34 9.06 -15.42
C LEU A 173 -18.46 9.33 -16.42
N GLU A 174 -19.63 8.77 -16.20
CA GLU A 174 -20.83 9.16 -16.95
C GLU A 174 -21.06 10.67 -16.83
N ARG A 175 -21.55 11.27 -17.92
CA ARG A 175 -21.78 12.72 -18.00
C ARG A 175 -22.75 13.15 -16.89
N SER A 176 -22.38 14.20 -16.16
CA SER A 176 -23.23 14.82 -15.13
C SER A 176 -23.18 16.34 -15.27
N GLU A 177 -24.34 16.99 -15.33
CA GLU A 177 -24.45 18.45 -15.53
C GLU A 177 -23.87 19.28 -14.37
N SER A 178 -23.69 18.68 -13.19
CA SER A 178 -23.30 19.38 -11.96
C SER A 178 -21.78 19.54 -11.74
N ARG A 179 -20.91 18.85 -12.51
CA ARG A 179 -19.47 18.88 -12.25
C ARG A 179 -18.84 20.19 -12.74
N LYS A 180 -18.05 20.81 -11.88
CA LYS A 180 -17.31 22.04 -12.19
C LYS A 180 -15.87 21.89 -11.72
N VAL A 181 -14.95 22.53 -12.44
CA VAL A 181 -13.57 22.71 -11.99
C VAL A 181 -13.57 23.43 -10.65
N GLY A 182 -12.81 22.91 -9.69
CA GLY A 182 -12.82 23.43 -8.32
C GLY A 182 -12.66 22.36 -7.24
N PRO A 183 -12.73 22.77 -5.97
CA PRO A 183 -12.58 21.85 -4.83
C PRO A 183 -13.74 20.86 -4.77
N LEU A 184 -13.41 19.58 -4.59
CA LEU A 184 -14.38 18.52 -4.29
C LEU A 184 -14.54 18.33 -2.78
N ASN A 185 -13.41 18.36 -2.07
CA ASN A 185 -13.32 18.24 -0.63
C ASN A 185 -11.96 18.86 -0.19
N PRO A 186 -11.62 18.90 1.11
CA PRO A 186 -10.37 19.53 1.58
C PRO A 186 -9.07 18.93 1.00
N VAL A 187 -9.10 17.71 0.48
CA VAL A 187 -7.93 16.98 -0.04
C VAL A 187 -8.00 16.67 -1.53
N SER A 188 -9.10 17.00 -2.22
CA SER A 188 -9.31 16.68 -3.64
C SER A 188 -9.91 17.86 -4.40
N LYS A 189 -9.47 18.09 -5.63
CA LYS A 189 -10.08 19.07 -6.56
C LYS A 189 -10.10 18.58 -8.00
N ILE A 190 -11.11 19.00 -8.74
CA ILE A 190 -11.16 18.85 -10.20
C ILE A 190 -10.33 19.99 -10.81
N LEU A 191 -9.38 19.63 -11.67
CA LEU A 191 -8.53 20.56 -12.42
C LEU A 191 -9.04 20.80 -13.84
N ASP A 192 -9.59 19.77 -14.48
CA ASP A 192 -10.07 19.83 -15.86
C ASP A 192 -11.23 18.86 -16.08
N ILE A 193 -12.10 19.17 -17.04
CA ILE A 193 -13.25 18.37 -17.46
C ILE A 193 -13.28 18.38 -18.99
N GLN A 194 -13.26 17.19 -19.58
CA GLN A 194 -13.34 16.99 -21.02
C GLN A 194 -14.53 16.10 -21.32
N ASP A 195 -15.45 16.57 -22.16
CA ASP A 195 -16.51 15.72 -22.68
C ASP A 195 -15.92 14.79 -23.75
N ILE A 196 -16.23 13.51 -23.65
CA ILE A 196 -15.79 12.46 -24.57
C ILE A 196 -16.99 11.61 -24.97
N VAL A 197 -16.95 11.03 -26.17
CA VAL A 197 -17.93 10.04 -26.61
C VAL A 197 -17.20 8.71 -26.77
N GLU A 198 -17.69 7.67 -26.10
CA GLU A 198 -17.10 6.34 -26.15
C GLU A 198 -18.22 5.31 -26.28
N ASN A 199 -18.19 4.50 -27.35
CA ASN A 199 -19.25 3.55 -27.71
C ASN A 199 -20.66 4.19 -27.73
N ASP A 200 -20.78 5.37 -28.38
CA ASP A 200 -22.01 6.16 -28.47
C ASP A 200 -22.60 6.66 -27.14
N ILE A 201 -21.85 6.53 -26.03
CA ILE A 201 -22.22 7.06 -24.72
C ILE A 201 -21.44 8.35 -24.47
N GLU A 202 -22.17 9.42 -24.15
CA GLU A 202 -21.56 10.66 -23.69
C GLU A 202 -21.01 10.49 -22.27
N MET A 203 -19.70 10.65 -22.14
CA MET A 203 -18.97 10.55 -20.89
C MET A 203 -18.17 11.83 -20.62
N GLN A 204 -17.71 11.97 -19.38
CA GLN A 204 -16.79 13.01 -18.96
C GLN A 204 -15.50 12.39 -18.47
N LYS A 205 -14.38 12.86 -19.01
CA LYS A 205 -13.05 12.60 -18.49
C LYS A 205 -12.68 13.78 -17.59
N ILE A 206 -12.50 13.54 -16.30
CA ILE A 206 -12.13 14.59 -15.34
C ILE A 206 -10.72 14.36 -14.80
N LEU A 207 -9.95 15.44 -14.70
CA LEU A 207 -8.62 15.45 -14.10
C LEU A 207 -8.77 15.79 -12.63
N VAL A 208 -8.47 14.86 -11.74
CA VAL A 208 -8.59 15.05 -10.30
C VAL A 208 -7.19 15.10 -9.68
N GLU A 209 -6.92 16.14 -8.89
CA GLU A 209 -5.74 16.23 -8.05
C GLU A 209 -6.11 15.85 -6.61
N ASN A 210 -5.43 14.85 -6.06
CA ASN A 210 -5.47 14.47 -4.66
C ASN A 210 -4.21 14.92 -3.94
N LYS A 211 -4.39 15.51 -2.76
CA LYS A 211 -3.32 15.80 -1.80
C LYS A 211 -3.34 14.78 -0.68
N TYR A 212 -2.17 14.31 -0.31
CA TYR A 212 -1.99 13.29 0.71
C TYR A 212 -1.45 13.91 1.98
N ARG A 213 -1.84 13.36 3.14
CA ARG A 213 -1.29 13.73 4.45
C ARG A 213 -0.15 12.80 4.83
N LYS A 214 0.85 13.34 5.52
CA LYS A 214 1.94 12.56 6.10
C LYS A 214 1.42 11.66 7.23
N TRP A 215 2.18 10.62 7.54
CA TRP A 215 1.89 9.70 8.65
C TRP A 215 1.71 10.42 9.99
N ASP A 216 2.61 11.35 10.32
CA ASP A 216 2.56 12.11 11.59
C ASP A 216 1.41 13.13 11.64
N GLU A 217 0.80 13.43 10.49
CA GLU A 217 -0.27 14.41 10.34
C GLU A 217 -1.66 13.76 10.22
N LEU A 218 -1.75 12.43 10.32
CA LEU A 218 -3.02 11.71 10.29
C LEU A 218 -3.95 12.18 11.41
N SER A 219 -5.19 12.51 11.04
CA SER A 219 -6.20 13.03 11.96
C SER A 219 -7.61 12.59 11.57
N GLY A 220 -8.47 12.31 12.55
CA GLY A 220 -9.88 12.01 12.27
C GLY A 220 -10.71 13.23 11.87
N SER A 221 -10.11 14.37 11.52
CA SER A 221 -10.82 15.63 11.20
C SER A 221 -11.86 15.43 10.09
N PHE A 222 -11.48 14.77 9.00
CA PHE A 222 -12.38 14.47 7.89
C PHE A 222 -13.50 13.49 8.30
N LEU A 223 -13.17 12.45 9.07
CA LEU A 223 -14.18 11.50 9.58
C LEU A 223 -15.16 12.17 10.54
N ASN A 224 -14.67 13.08 11.38
CA ASN A 224 -15.47 13.82 12.35
C ASN A 224 -16.44 14.79 11.67
N GLU A 225 -16.01 15.46 10.60
CA GLU A 225 -16.86 16.32 9.77
C GLU A 225 -17.90 15.49 9.00
N LYS A 226 -17.46 14.40 8.35
CA LYS A 226 -18.32 13.51 7.56
C LYS A 226 -19.37 12.79 8.42
N TYR A 227 -19.02 12.44 9.65
CA TYR A 227 -19.88 11.70 10.58
C TYR A 227 -20.00 12.45 11.92
N PRO A 228 -20.88 13.45 12.03
CA PRO A 228 -20.90 14.36 13.18
C PRO A 228 -21.32 13.68 14.49
N SER A 229 -22.25 12.73 14.47
CA SER A 229 -22.72 12.05 15.69
C SER A 229 -22.00 10.73 15.96
N GLU A 230 -21.81 10.39 17.25
CA GLU A 230 -21.20 9.11 17.67
C GLU A 230 -21.91 7.89 17.09
N ARG A 231 -23.25 7.90 17.06
CA ARG A 231 -24.04 6.83 16.45
C ARG A 231 -23.70 6.62 14.97
N LYS A 232 -23.47 7.69 14.21
CA LYS A 232 -23.06 7.59 12.80
C LYS A 232 -21.64 7.06 12.69
N LYS A 233 -20.72 7.56 13.52
CA LYS A 233 -19.32 7.09 13.57
C LYS A 233 -19.25 5.59 13.85
N LYS A 234 -19.92 5.12 14.92
CA LYS A 234 -20.00 3.69 15.29
C LYS A 234 -20.55 2.79 14.16
N LYS A 235 -21.42 3.32 13.30
CA LYS A 235 -22.00 2.58 12.16
C LYS A 235 -21.12 2.62 10.90
N LYS A 236 -20.28 3.64 10.74
CA LYS A 236 -19.59 3.94 9.45
C LYS A 236 -18.08 3.81 9.51
N ILE A 237 -17.49 3.83 10.70
CA ILE A 237 -16.06 3.64 10.92
C ILE A 237 -15.91 2.22 11.48
N ASN A 238 -15.25 1.36 10.71
CA ASN A 238 -14.96 0.00 11.11
C ASN A 238 -13.88 0.04 12.21
N ASN A 239 -14.11 -0.70 13.29
CA ASN A 239 -13.27 -0.72 14.48
C ASN A 239 -11.85 -1.25 14.22
N VAL A 240 -11.68 -2.08 13.19
CA VAL A 240 -10.39 -2.58 12.69
C VAL A 240 -9.43 -1.44 12.35
N LEU A 241 -9.93 -0.27 11.95
CA LEU A 241 -9.09 0.89 11.61
C LEU A 241 -8.20 1.31 12.77
N ILE A 242 -8.82 1.59 13.92
CA ILE A 242 -8.07 2.05 15.10
C ILE A 242 -7.32 0.90 15.77
N SER A 243 -7.81 -0.34 15.63
CA SER A 243 -7.12 -1.53 16.13
C SER A 243 -5.81 -1.81 15.39
N LEU A 244 -5.81 -1.75 14.05
CA LEU A 244 -4.59 -1.90 13.25
C LEU A 244 -3.60 -0.77 13.50
N LEU A 245 -4.06 0.48 13.50
CA LEU A 245 -3.19 1.62 13.82
C LEU A 245 -2.61 1.52 15.24
N GLY A 246 -3.40 1.05 16.22
CA GLY A 246 -2.93 0.79 17.58
C GLY A 246 -1.92 -0.36 17.66
N LEU A 247 -2.11 -1.42 16.87
CA LEU A 247 -1.17 -2.52 16.77
C LEU A 247 0.20 -2.05 16.26
N LEU A 248 0.22 -1.14 15.29
CA LEU A 248 1.46 -0.56 14.76
C LEU A 248 2.21 0.33 15.77
N GLU A 249 1.57 0.76 16.86
CA GLU A 249 2.24 1.51 17.94
C GLU A 249 2.97 0.58 18.93
N LEU A 250 2.89 -0.74 18.75
CA LEU A 250 3.73 -1.71 19.48
C LEU A 250 5.18 -1.67 18.96
N PRO A 251 6.17 -1.95 19.82
CA PRO A 251 7.58 -1.89 19.46
C PRO A 251 7.96 -2.94 18.40
N GLU A 252 9.05 -2.68 17.68
CA GLU A 252 9.57 -3.39 16.49
C GLU A 252 9.89 -4.87 16.69
N VAL A 253 9.91 -5.34 17.94
CA VAL A 253 10.44 -6.65 18.34
C VAL A 253 9.79 -7.82 17.58
N TYR A 254 8.64 -7.65 16.93
CA TYR A 254 7.84 -8.75 16.38
C TYR A 254 8.09 -9.13 14.90
N LEU A 255 8.66 -8.26 14.06
CA LEU A 255 8.71 -8.49 12.60
C LEU A 255 9.62 -9.63 12.13
N ASN A 256 10.67 -9.90 12.90
CA ASN A 256 11.62 -10.98 12.62
C ASN A 256 11.61 -12.03 13.74
N LEU A 257 10.53 -12.14 14.51
CA LEU A 257 10.36 -13.20 15.48
C LEU A 257 9.61 -14.38 14.89
N ASP A 258 9.90 -15.56 15.44
CA ASP A 258 9.09 -16.74 15.16
C ASP A 258 7.71 -16.48 15.75
N ILE A 259 6.65 -16.78 15.01
CA ILE A 259 5.27 -16.51 15.40
C ILE A 259 4.92 -17.12 16.77
N GLU A 260 5.51 -18.26 17.11
CA GLU A 260 5.36 -18.96 18.39
C GLU A 260 5.88 -18.15 19.59
N ARG A 261 6.79 -17.20 19.35
CA ARG A 261 7.37 -16.32 20.37
C ARG A 261 6.62 -15.00 20.51
N ILE A 262 5.67 -14.73 19.62
CA ILE A 262 4.89 -13.49 19.64
C ILE A 262 3.80 -13.63 20.70
N SER A 263 3.89 -12.82 21.74
CA SER A 263 2.86 -12.68 22.77
C SER A 263 2.58 -11.21 23.01
N ILE A 264 1.33 -10.81 22.77
CA ILE A 264 0.90 -9.42 22.97
C ILE A 264 0.07 -9.37 24.25
N ASP A 265 0.44 -8.48 25.16
CA ASP A 265 -0.37 -8.17 26.32
C ASP A 265 -1.64 -7.39 25.91
N GLY A 266 -2.81 -7.89 26.31
CA GLY A 266 -4.10 -7.34 25.89
C GLY A 266 -4.33 -5.92 26.40
N ASN A 267 -3.88 -5.62 27.63
CA ASN A 267 -4.00 -4.28 28.20
C ASN A 267 -3.11 -3.29 27.45
N THR A 268 -1.87 -3.68 27.18
CA THR A 268 -0.92 -2.88 26.39
C THR A 268 -1.49 -2.55 25.00
N LEU A 269 -2.07 -3.53 24.31
CA LEU A 269 -2.70 -3.30 23.00
C LEU A 269 -3.90 -2.34 23.12
N LYS A 270 -4.78 -2.56 24.12
CA LYS A 270 -5.93 -1.68 24.37
C LYS A 270 -5.52 -0.24 24.66
N ASP A 271 -4.45 -0.04 25.41
CA ASP A 271 -3.89 1.29 25.71
C ASP A 271 -3.39 1.97 24.43
N LYS A 272 -2.70 1.24 23.54
CA LYS A 272 -2.27 1.78 22.24
C LYS A 272 -3.45 2.14 21.34
N ILE A 273 -4.47 1.30 21.27
CA ILE A 273 -5.70 1.59 20.51
C ILE A 273 -6.37 2.86 21.06
N THR A 274 -6.42 3.01 22.38
CA THR A 274 -7.00 4.19 23.04
C THR A 274 -6.19 5.45 22.73
N GLN A 275 -4.85 5.37 22.75
CA GLN A 275 -3.97 6.48 22.35
C GLN A 275 -4.23 6.92 20.90
N VAL A 276 -4.36 5.97 19.97
CA VAL A 276 -4.69 6.27 18.57
C VAL A 276 -6.09 6.89 18.45
N SER A 277 -7.09 6.33 19.13
CA SER A 277 -8.45 6.87 19.14
C SER A 277 -8.46 8.33 19.60
N ASN A 278 -7.71 8.64 20.66
CA ASN A 278 -7.57 10.00 21.17
C ASN A 278 -6.84 10.93 20.19
N ARG A 279 -5.72 10.48 19.58
CA ARG A 279 -5.00 11.24 18.55
C ARG A 279 -5.89 11.58 17.35
N LEU A 280 -6.70 10.63 16.90
CA LEU A 280 -7.65 10.82 15.82
C LEU A 280 -8.93 11.56 16.24
N LYS A 281 -9.12 11.83 17.55
CA LYS A 281 -10.35 12.41 18.12
C LYS A 281 -11.59 11.60 17.76
N LEU A 282 -11.49 10.27 17.86
CA LEU A 282 -12.59 9.34 17.63
C LEU A 282 -13.12 8.82 18.98
N PRO A 283 -14.45 8.63 19.11
CA PRO A 283 -15.06 8.20 20.36
C PRO A 283 -14.74 6.74 20.68
N GLU A 284 -14.63 6.44 21.97
CA GLU A 284 -14.34 5.09 22.48
C GLU A 284 -15.37 4.04 22.04
N CYS A 285 -16.60 4.45 21.72
CA CYS A 285 -17.67 3.54 21.30
C CYS A 285 -17.43 2.83 19.95
N ILE A 286 -16.37 3.22 19.23
CA ILE A 286 -15.87 2.54 18.01
C ILE A 286 -14.90 1.43 18.36
N GLN A 287 -14.28 1.42 19.54
CA GLN A 287 -13.29 0.40 19.90
C GLN A 287 -13.92 -1.00 19.98
N MET A 288 -13.09 -2.01 19.69
CA MET A 288 -13.45 -3.42 19.84
C MET A 288 -13.86 -3.74 21.28
N GLY A 289 -14.85 -4.63 21.44
CA GLY A 289 -15.14 -5.25 22.73
C GLY A 289 -14.02 -6.18 23.19
N GLU A 290 -14.08 -6.68 24.42
CA GLU A 290 -13.02 -7.56 24.97
C GLU A 290 -12.85 -8.86 24.16
N GLU A 291 -13.94 -9.51 23.78
CA GLU A 291 -13.91 -10.74 22.98
C GLU A 291 -13.35 -10.50 21.57
N GLU A 292 -13.79 -9.44 20.91
CA GLU A 292 -13.29 -9.03 19.59
C GLU A 292 -11.79 -8.68 19.63
N LEU A 293 -11.36 -8.00 20.68
CA LEU A 293 -9.96 -7.63 20.87
C LEU A 293 -9.08 -8.87 21.10
N ASP A 294 -9.56 -9.88 21.84
CA ASP A 294 -8.82 -11.13 22.00
C ASP A 294 -8.67 -11.89 20.67
N ILE A 295 -9.73 -11.93 19.85
CA ILE A 295 -9.66 -12.48 18.49
C ILE A 295 -8.62 -11.68 17.68
N PHE A 296 -8.75 -10.37 17.59
CA PHE A 296 -7.83 -9.51 16.84
C PHE A 296 -6.37 -9.72 17.24
N ARG A 297 -6.11 -9.80 18.55
CA ARG A 297 -4.78 -10.04 19.11
C ARG A 297 -4.16 -11.36 18.66
N ARG A 298 -4.95 -12.43 18.52
CA ARG A 298 -4.47 -13.74 18.03
C ARG A 298 -4.12 -13.73 16.53
N HIS A 299 -4.64 -12.76 15.77
CA HIS A 299 -4.30 -12.57 14.36
C HIS A 299 -3.09 -11.65 14.15
N ALA A 300 -2.67 -10.89 15.17
CA ALA A 300 -1.55 -9.96 15.06
C ALA A 300 -0.26 -10.68 14.62
N TYR A 301 0.47 -10.07 13.69
CA TYR A 301 1.71 -10.57 13.08
C TYR A 301 1.63 -11.91 12.33
N CYS A 302 0.47 -12.59 12.32
CA CYS A 302 0.26 -13.76 11.47
C CYS A 302 0.23 -13.33 10.00
N GLU A 303 1.01 -13.98 9.16
CA GLU A 303 0.86 -13.83 7.71
C GLU A 303 -0.05 -14.93 7.18
N TYR A 304 -1.06 -14.54 6.40
CA TYR A 304 -2.00 -15.47 5.79
C TYR A 304 -2.10 -15.20 4.30
N GLN A 305 -1.80 -16.21 3.48
CA GLN A 305 -1.59 -16.01 2.05
C GLN A 305 -2.77 -15.35 1.31
N PRO A 306 -4.05 -15.69 1.57
CA PRO A 306 -5.18 -14.98 0.97
C PRO A 306 -5.21 -13.48 1.30
N THR A 307 -4.96 -13.11 2.57
CA THR A 307 -4.89 -11.71 3.00
C THR A 307 -3.73 -10.98 2.30
N ASN A 308 -2.56 -11.63 2.25
CA ASN A 308 -1.37 -11.13 1.53
C ASN A 308 -1.69 -10.88 0.06
N SER A 309 -2.41 -11.80 -0.58
CA SER A 309 -2.77 -11.71 -2.00
C SER A 309 -3.74 -10.56 -2.26
N ILE A 310 -4.73 -10.35 -1.39
CA ILE A 310 -5.69 -9.23 -1.50
C ILE A 310 -4.96 -7.90 -1.36
N ILE A 311 -4.24 -7.69 -0.25
CA ILE A 311 -3.53 -6.43 0.00
C ILE A 311 -2.46 -6.21 -1.06
N GLY A 312 -1.67 -7.23 -1.39
CA GLY A 312 -0.60 -7.13 -2.38
C GLY A 312 -1.11 -6.81 -3.78
N GLY A 313 -2.26 -7.37 -4.18
CA GLY A 313 -2.94 -6.99 -5.42
C GLY A 313 -3.39 -5.54 -5.45
N VAL A 314 -4.05 -5.07 -4.38
CA VAL A 314 -4.54 -3.69 -4.27
C VAL A 314 -3.39 -2.68 -4.26
N VAL A 315 -2.35 -2.92 -3.46
CA VAL A 315 -1.17 -2.06 -3.41
C VAL A 315 -0.46 -2.00 -4.76
N SER A 316 -0.32 -3.14 -5.45
CA SER A 316 0.29 -3.19 -6.79
C SER A 316 -0.52 -2.38 -7.80
N GLN A 317 -1.85 -2.46 -7.75
CA GLN A 317 -2.72 -1.67 -8.60
C GLN A 317 -2.60 -0.16 -8.30
N ASP A 318 -2.51 0.22 -7.03
CA ASP A 318 -2.33 1.63 -6.63
C ASP A 318 -0.98 2.20 -7.09
N ILE A 319 0.10 1.40 -7.02
CA ILE A 319 1.41 1.75 -7.58
C ILE A 319 1.29 2.01 -9.08
N ILE A 320 0.64 1.09 -9.82
CA ILE A 320 0.45 1.25 -11.26
C ILE A 320 -0.38 2.50 -11.57
N ASN A 321 -1.50 2.70 -10.87
CA ASN A 321 -2.36 3.88 -11.03
C ASN A 321 -1.60 5.19 -10.77
N ALA A 322 -0.74 5.22 -9.75
CA ALA A 322 0.10 6.37 -9.43
C ALA A 322 1.13 6.68 -10.54
N LEU A 323 1.72 5.66 -11.17
CA LEU A 323 2.71 5.81 -12.24
C LEU A 323 2.11 6.14 -13.60
N VAL A 324 0.94 5.57 -13.90
CA VAL A 324 0.31 5.69 -15.22
C VAL A 324 -0.73 6.81 -15.30
N HIS A 325 -1.00 7.48 -14.17
CA HIS A 325 -1.97 8.58 -14.05
C HIS A 325 -3.39 8.20 -14.50
N LYS A 326 -3.76 6.93 -14.28
CA LYS A 326 -5.09 6.39 -14.54
C LYS A 326 -5.72 5.91 -13.24
N GLU A 327 -7.02 6.16 -13.12
CA GLU A 327 -7.80 5.90 -11.90
C GLU A 327 -7.26 6.60 -10.65
N LEU A 328 -8.03 6.66 -9.57
CA LEU A 328 -7.58 7.32 -8.34
C LEU A 328 -7.00 6.28 -7.39
N PRO A 329 -5.72 6.40 -6.98
CA PRO A 329 -5.19 5.61 -5.88
C PRO A 329 -5.95 5.89 -4.59
N ILE A 330 -5.90 4.97 -3.63
CA ILE A 330 -6.49 5.13 -2.29
C ILE A 330 -5.99 6.44 -1.66
N ASN A 331 -6.90 7.22 -1.05
CA ASN A 331 -6.59 8.46 -0.32
C ASN A 331 -7.23 8.47 1.09
N ASN A 332 -6.50 8.15 2.15
CA ASN A 332 -5.09 7.72 2.20
C ASN A 332 -4.88 6.45 3.00
N ILE A 333 -5.90 5.97 3.73
CA ILE A 333 -5.86 4.70 4.44
C ILE A 333 -6.94 3.79 3.87
N SER A 334 -6.59 2.52 3.67
CA SER A 334 -7.58 1.46 3.52
C SER A 334 -7.27 0.34 4.50
N ILE A 335 -8.31 -0.33 4.99
CA ILE A 335 -8.15 -1.53 5.79
C ILE A 335 -8.86 -2.68 5.12
N LEU A 336 -8.39 -3.89 5.35
CA LEU A 336 -9.10 -5.12 5.07
C LEU A 336 -9.61 -5.71 6.39
N ASP A 337 -10.91 -5.98 6.43
CA ASP A 337 -11.57 -6.77 7.45
C ASP A 337 -12.06 -8.08 6.83
N GLY A 338 -11.23 -9.12 6.92
CA GLY A 338 -11.50 -10.42 6.31
C GLY A 338 -12.62 -11.20 6.99
N PHE A 339 -13.07 -10.82 8.19
CA PHE A 339 -14.26 -11.44 8.80
C PHE A 339 -15.54 -10.96 8.12
N ASN A 340 -15.60 -9.67 7.80
CA ASN A 340 -16.76 -9.06 7.15
C ASN A 340 -16.62 -8.98 5.61
N ASN A 341 -15.45 -9.35 5.07
CA ASN A 341 -15.07 -9.18 3.66
C ASN A 341 -15.22 -7.72 3.19
N GLU A 342 -14.85 -6.78 4.04
CA GLU A 342 -14.92 -5.35 3.75
C GLU A 342 -13.53 -4.75 3.58
N MET A 343 -13.40 -3.80 2.64
CA MET A 343 -12.16 -3.05 2.46
C MET A 343 -12.40 -1.53 2.42
N PRO A 344 -12.88 -0.91 3.53
CA PRO A 344 -13.23 0.50 3.53
C PRO A 344 -11.99 1.40 3.36
N ILE A 345 -12.22 2.57 2.77
CA ILE A 345 -11.22 3.62 2.57
C ILE A 345 -11.57 4.81 3.48
N TYR A 346 -10.55 5.30 4.19
CA TYR A 346 -10.62 6.44 5.10
C TYR A 346 -9.61 7.50 4.69
N THR A 347 -10.06 8.75 4.64
CA THR A 347 -9.19 9.91 4.54
C THR A 347 -8.90 10.39 5.96
N LEU A 348 -7.64 10.24 6.38
CA LEU A 348 -7.13 10.63 7.70
C LEU A 348 -6.07 11.70 7.56
#